data_AF-A0A523YC92-F1
#
_entry.id   AF-A0A523YC92-F1
#
_cell.length_a   1.000
_cell.length_b   1.000
_cell.length_c   1.000
_cell.angle_alpha   90.00
_cell.angle_beta   90.00
_cell.angle_gamma   90.00
#
_symmetry.space_group_name_H-M   'P 1'
#
loop_
_entity.id
_entity.type
_entity.pdbx_description
1 polymer ?
#
loop_
_entity_poly.entity_id
_entity_poly.type
_entity_poly.pdbx_seq_one_letter_code
_entity_poly.pdbx_strand_id
1 'polypeptide(L)'
;MLLHQRRDKSTQKTKGSKGINGIYTLMCQTKRYFQRNETSEYQDTRIRISVNAHGMIMLEGNIDGKRHRLSTRTKATFWLLAWYSCHASSAFLSLYEKRFDTLSQIDTTFREYGTQILENTQNYRNAFTQKEELSKFRTLCETFGDMALNEIKASHILKWQNNTNKAPKTILNYRGTLNIIFKYAVYAP
;
A
#
# COMPACT_ATOMS: atom_id res chain seq x y z
N MET A 1 23.08 37.97 -63.16
CA MET A 1 23.61 39.22 -62.61
C MET A 1 22.66 39.65 -61.49
N LEU A 2 23.17 39.85 -60.27
CA LEU A 2 22.51 40.39 -59.05
C LEU A 2 21.42 39.50 -58.40
N LEU A 3 21.65 38.79 -57.29
CA LEU A 3 22.01 39.14 -55.88
C LEU A 3 20.79 39.25 -54.94
N HIS A 4 20.85 38.45 -53.87
CA HIS A 4 20.23 38.55 -52.51
C HIS A 4 19.54 37.24 -52.11
N GLN A 5 20.22 36.24 -51.53
CA GLN A 5 20.98 36.15 -50.28
C GLN A 5 20.22 36.50 -48.98
N ARG A 6 19.82 35.41 -48.30
CA ARG A 6 19.90 35.09 -46.86
C ARG A 6 19.22 36.00 -45.83
N ARG A 7 18.17 35.47 -45.19
CA ARG A 7 17.78 35.80 -43.81
C ARG A 7 18.19 34.65 -42.89
N ASP A 8 19.29 34.82 -42.17
CA ASP A 8 19.67 33.94 -41.07
C ASP A 8 19.08 34.46 -39.75
N LYS A 9 18.44 33.55 -39.02
CA LYS A 9 17.70 33.79 -37.78
C LYS A 9 18.65 33.92 -36.60
N SER A 10 18.33 34.89 -35.75
CA SER A 10 18.98 35.21 -34.48
C SER A 10 19.03 34.03 -33.50
N THR A 11 20.22 33.75 -32.98
CA THR A 11 20.50 32.85 -31.86
C THR A 11 20.08 33.51 -30.54
N GLN A 12 19.06 32.98 -29.87
CA GLN A 12 18.76 33.34 -28.47
C GLN A 12 19.59 32.48 -27.52
N LYS A 13 20.51 33.13 -26.79
CA LYS A 13 21.25 32.58 -25.65
C LYS A 13 20.30 32.32 -24.48
N THR A 14 20.04 31.06 -24.14
CA THR A 14 19.44 30.67 -22.86
C THR A 14 20.51 30.73 -21.76
N LYS A 15 20.43 31.75 -20.91
CA LYS A 15 21.22 31.84 -19.67
C LYS A 15 20.72 30.80 -18.67
N GLY A 16 21.66 30.10 -18.06
CA GLY A 16 21.41 29.02 -17.11
C GLY A 16 20.73 29.48 -15.83
N SER A 17 19.69 28.75 -15.44
CA SER A 17 19.13 28.75 -14.09
C SER A 17 19.95 27.80 -13.21
N LYS A 18 21.07 28.30 -12.67
CA LYS A 18 21.74 27.69 -11.51
C LYS A 18 21.44 28.57 -10.30
N GLY A 19 20.78 28.01 -9.29
CA GLY A 19 20.75 28.58 -7.94
C GLY A 19 19.37 28.94 -7.39
N ILE A 20 18.50 27.96 -7.13
CA ILE A 20 17.37 28.15 -6.19
C ILE A 20 17.31 27.03 -5.13
N ASN A 21 18.21 26.04 -5.16
CA ASN A 21 18.15 24.92 -4.20
C ASN A 21 18.72 25.24 -2.79
N GLY A 22 19.18 26.48 -2.52
CA GLY A 22 19.89 26.82 -1.28
C GLY A 22 19.07 27.47 -0.16
N ILE A 23 17.85 27.98 -0.42
CA ILE A 23 17.11 28.80 0.57
C ILE A 23 16.00 28.00 1.28
N TYR A 24 15.55 26.88 0.71
CA TYR A 24 14.41 26.12 1.24
C TYR A 24 14.71 25.29 2.50
N THR A 25 15.97 25.15 2.90
CA THR A 25 16.35 24.31 4.05
C THR A 25 16.25 25.03 5.40
N LEU A 26 16.21 26.37 5.43
CA LEU A 26 16.33 27.12 6.69
C LEU A 26 15.01 27.30 7.48
N MET A 27 13.84 27.25 6.84
CA MET A 27 12.57 27.48 7.54
C MET A 27 11.93 26.23 8.18
N CYS A 28 12.41 25.04 7.85
CA CYS A 28 11.88 23.80 8.43
C CYS A 28 12.68 23.35 9.70
N GLN A 29 13.76 24.05 10.08
CA GLN A 29 14.62 23.67 11.22
C GLN A 29 14.16 24.20 12.58
N THR A 30 13.22 25.16 12.66
CA THR A 30 12.81 25.80 13.93
C THR A 30 11.69 25.07 14.69
N LYS A 31 11.21 23.91 14.23
CA LYS A 31 10.19 23.09 14.93
C LYS A 31 10.71 21.78 15.52
N ARG A 32 12.01 21.68 15.87
CA ARG A 32 12.63 20.50 16.49
C ARG A 32 12.54 20.45 18.04
N TYR A 33 11.52 21.06 18.64
CA TYR A 33 11.28 20.95 20.09
C TYR A 33 9.85 20.48 20.37
N PHE A 34 9.48 19.32 19.84
CA PHE A 34 8.46 18.42 20.43
C PHE A 34 8.47 17.13 19.60
N GLN A 35 9.47 16.27 19.83
CA GLN A 35 9.45 14.91 19.28
C GLN A 35 8.49 14.07 20.13
N ARG A 36 7.26 13.90 19.64
CA ARG A 36 6.43 12.75 20.02
C ARG A 36 6.97 11.57 19.22
N ASN A 37 7.55 10.59 19.92
CA ASN A 37 8.01 9.33 19.32
C ASN A 37 6.79 8.51 18.91
N GLU A 38 6.24 8.77 17.73
CA GLU A 38 5.39 7.80 17.03
C GLU A 38 6.32 6.95 16.17
N THR A 39 6.65 5.77 16.68
CA THR A 39 7.26 4.67 15.92
C THR A 39 6.25 4.20 14.88
N SER A 40 6.19 4.86 13.71
CA SER A 40 5.58 4.26 12.54
C SER A 40 6.65 3.46 11.79
N GLU A 41 6.35 2.19 11.60
CA GLU A 41 7.16 1.19 10.89
C GLU A 41 7.15 1.42 9.37
N TYR A 42 7.13 2.67 8.93
CA TYR A 42 7.22 3.05 7.51
C TYR A 42 8.59 3.67 7.27
N GLN A 43 9.49 2.86 6.70
CA GLN A 43 10.84 3.30 6.34
C GLN A 43 10.81 4.58 5.48
N ASP A 44 11.81 5.44 5.74
CA ASP A 44 12.18 6.69 5.07
C ASP A 44 11.69 6.81 3.61
N THR A 45 10.41 7.18 3.45
CA THR A 45 9.79 7.25 2.14
C THR A 45 10.18 8.58 1.51
N ARG A 46 11.18 8.58 0.63
CA ARG A 46 11.58 9.79 -0.10
C ARG A 46 10.46 10.24 -1.03
N ILE A 47 9.71 11.26 -0.63
CA ILE A 47 8.66 11.87 -1.45
C ILE A 47 9.23 12.98 -2.32
N ARG A 48 8.98 12.89 -3.62
CA ARG A 48 9.29 13.93 -4.60
C ARG A 48 8.02 14.73 -4.92
N ILE A 49 8.14 16.05 -4.87
CA ILE A 49 7.09 16.98 -5.28
C ILE A 49 7.36 17.39 -6.73
N SER A 50 6.35 17.29 -7.59
CA SER A 50 6.40 17.78 -8.97
C SER A 50 5.13 18.58 -9.30
N VAL A 51 5.17 19.39 -10.35
CA VAL A 51 4.00 20.12 -10.86
C VAL A 51 3.73 19.63 -12.28
N ASN A 52 2.49 19.27 -12.60
CA ASN A 52 2.13 18.80 -13.93
C ASN A 52 1.91 19.97 -14.93
N ALA A 53 1.65 19.65 -16.19
CA ALA A 53 1.41 20.66 -17.24
C ALA A 53 0.19 21.56 -16.97
N HIS A 54 -0.76 21.13 -16.14
CA HIS A 54 -1.93 21.90 -15.73
C HIS A 54 -1.69 22.76 -14.48
N GLY A 55 -0.45 22.82 -13.99
CA GLY A 55 -0.08 23.56 -12.80
C GLY A 55 -0.55 22.89 -11.51
N MET A 56 -0.83 21.59 -11.50
CA MET A 56 -1.31 20.84 -10.32
C MET A 56 -0.15 20.18 -9.59
N ILE A 57 -0.18 20.19 -8.26
CA ILE A 57 0.86 19.55 -7.44
C ILE A 57 0.66 18.03 -7.45
N MET A 58 1.76 17.34 -7.74
CA MET A 58 1.89 15.88 -7.78
C MET A 58 2.89 15.44 -6.72
N LEU A 59 2.52 14.42 -5.95
CA LEU A 59 3.39 13.77 -4.98
C LEU A 59 3.76 12.39 -5.51
N GLU A 60 5.05 12.08 -5.48
CA GLU A 60 5.61 10.82 -5.97
C GLU A 60 6.42 10.15 -4.86
N GLY A 61 6.10 8.89 -4.57
CA GLY A 61 6.77 8.10 -3.52
C GLY A 61 6.87 6.64 -3.91
N ASN A 62 7.59 5.86 -3.11
CA ASN A 62 7.74 4.42 -3.28
C ASN A 62 7.14 3.70 -2.07
N ILE A 63 6.12 2.87 -2.27
CA ILE A 63 5.50 2.05 -1.23
C ILE A 63 5.57 0.61 -1.73
N ASP A 64 6.06 -0.31 -0.90
CA ASP A 64 6.21 -1.74 -1.22
C ASP A 64 6.99 -2.03 -2.51
N GLY A 65 8.02 -1.22 -2.78
CA GLY A 65 8.85 -1.34 -3.99
C GLY A 65 8.19 -0.87 -5.27
N LYS A 66 6.95 -0.36 -5.21
CA LYS A 66 6.23 0.23 -6.33
C LYS A 66 6.19 1.76 -6.24
N ARG A 67 6.49 2.41 -7.36
CA ARG A 67 6.41 3.88 -7.46
C ARG A 67 4.97 4.33 -7.67
N HIS A 68 4.46 5.13 -6.74
CA HIS A 68 3.12 5.73 -6.82
C HIS A 68 3.21 7.23 -7.10
N ARG A 69 2.33 7.71 -7.98
CA ARG A 69 2.18 9.13 -8.33
C ARG A 69 0.75 9.57 -8.05
N LEU A 70 0.60 10.55 -7.16
CA LEU A 70 -0.69 11.01 -6.68
C LEU A 70 -0.85 12.50 -6.96
N SER A 71 -2.02 12.88 -7.47
CA SER A 71 -2.36 14.28 -7.68
C SER A 71 -3.10 14.82 -6.45
N THR A 72 -2.65 15.96 -5.95
CA THR A 72 -3.33 16.69 -4.85
C THR A 72 -4.64 17.34 -5.30
N ARG A 73 -4.88 17.44 -6.62
CA ARG A 73 -5.98 18.22 -7.22
C ARG A 73 -5.98 19.71 -6.80
N THR A 74 -4.83 20.23 -6.38
CA THR A 74 -4.65 21.66 -6.06
C THR A 74 -3.64 22.31 -7.01
N LYS A 75 -3.88 23.58 -7.37
CA LYS A 75 -2.95 24.36 -8.18
C LYS A 75 -1.71 24.74 -7.36
N ALA A 76 -0.55 24.70 -8.01
CA ALA A 76 0.72 25.05 -7.42
C ALA A 76 0.78 26.56 -7.15
N THR A 77 0.62 26.92 -5.88
CA THR A 77 0.93 28.26 -5.38
C THR A 77 2.22 28.21 -4.58
N PHE A 78 2.97 29.31 -4.51
CA PHE A 78 4.24 29.39 -3.77
C PHE A 78 4.11 28.89 -2.32
N TRP A 79 3.09 29.37 -1.59
CA TRP A 79 2.81 28.95 -0.22
C TRP A 79 2.46 27.47 -0.10
N LEU A 80 1.71 26.93 -1.06
CA LEU A 80 1.32 25.52 -1.07
C LEU A 80 2.54 24.63 -1.30
N LEU A 81 3.41 24.98 -2.24
CA LEU A 81 4.66 24.26 -2.49
C LEU A 81 5.57 24.25 -1.26
N ALA A 82 5.68 25.39 -0.55
CA ALA A 82 6.42 25.47 0.70
C ALA A 82 5.80 24.57 1.78
N TRP A 83 4.47 24.62 1.94
CA TRP A 83 3.76 23.74 2.90
C TRP A 83 4.00 22.26 2.60
N TYR A 84 3.84 21.84 1.33
CA TYR A 84 4.07 20.46 0.89
C TYR A 84 5.53 20.05 1.06
N SER A 85 6.51 20.96 0.92
CA SER A 85 7.92 20.61 1.15
C SER A 85 8.22 20.19 2.59
N CYS A 86 7.49 20.75 3.57
CA CYS A 86 7.62 20.38 4.98
C CYS A 86 6.69 19.21 5.39
N HIS A 87 5.61 18.94 4.65
CA HIS A 87 4.59 17.92 4.97
C HIS A 87 4.39 16.88 3.86
N ALA A 88 5.42 16.65 3.04
CA ALA A 88 5.31 15.83 1.82
C ALA A 88 4.88 14.39 2.15
N SER A 89 5.51 13.80 3.16
CA SER A 89 5.27 12.41 3.57
C SER A 89 3.85 12.21 4.10
N SER A 90 3.40 13.05 5.02
CA SER A 90 2.05 12.93 5.60
C SER A 90 0.97 13.17 4.56
N ALA A 91 1.14 14.16 3.68
CA ALA A 91 0.16 14.44 2.65
C ALA A 91 0.14 13.36 1.54
N PHE A 92 1.29 12.76 1.23
CA PHE A 92 1.37 11.64 0.30
C PHE A 92 0.67 10.41 0.86
N LEU A 93 0.96 10.04 2.13
CA LEU A 93 0.31 8.92 2.80
C LEU A 93 -1.21 9.10 2.86
N SER A 94 -1.71 10.28 3.26
CA SER A 94 -3.15 10.52 3.28
C SER A 94 -3.82 10.41 1.90
N LEU A 95 -3.16 10.85 0.83
CA LEU A 95 -3.67 10.68 -0.54
C LEU A 95 -3.57 9.23 -1.03
N TYR A 96 -2.52 8.52 -0.60
CA TYR A 96 -2.31 7.12 -0.90
C TYR A 96 -3.41 6.31 -0.23
N GLU A 97 -3.64 6.55 1.06
CA GLU A 97 -4.69 5.94 1.84
C GLU A 97 -6.06 6.23 1.24
N LYS A 98 -6.38 7.49 0.94
CA LYS A 98 -7.67 7.81 0.32
C LYS A 98 -7.90 7.10 -1.03
N ARG A 99 -6.84 6.73 -1.76
CA ARG A 99 -6.93 6.16 -3.11
C ARG A 99 -6.83 4.63 -3.12
N PHE A 100 -6.06 4.06 -2.22
CA PHE A 100 -5.71 2.65 -2.17
C PHE A 100 -6.09 2.00 -0.84
N ASP A 101 -6.21 2.79 0.23
CA ASP A 101 -6.73 2.44 1.55
C ASP A 101 -8.19 2.95 1.72
N THR A 102 -8.96 2.99 0.63
CA THR A 102 -10.15 2.12 0.70
C THR A 102 -9.56 0.75 0.98
N LEU A 103 -9.29 0.47 2.26
CA LEU A 103 -9.30 -0.86 2.80
C LEU A 103 -10.43 -1.47 2.02
N SER A 104 -10.10 -2.40 1.14
CA SER A 104 -11.06 -3.42 0.84
C SER A 104 -11.37 -3.93 2.24
N GLN A 105 -12.41 -3.37 2.85
CA GLN A 105 -13.24 -4.08 3.80
C GLN A 105 -13.68 -5.23 2.92
N ILE A 106 -12.80 -6.22 2.84
CA ILE A 106 -13.13 -7.54 2.38
C ILE A 106 -14.03 -7.99 3.52
N ASP A 107 -15.29 -7.53 3.43
CA ASP A 107 -16.44 -7.99 4.19
C ASP A 107 -16.75 -9.44 3.81
N THR A 108 -15.88 -10.08 3.03
CA THR A 108 -15.88 -11.50 2.79
C THR A 108 -15.54 -12.21 4.08
N THR A 109 -16.49 -13.03 4.49
CA THR A 109 -16.35 -13.90 5.65
C THR A 109 -15.27 -14.95 5.39
N PHE A 110 -14.68 -15.50 6.46
CA PHE A 110 -13.74 -16.61 6.35
C PHE A 110 -14.32 -17.80 5.57
N ARG A 111 -15.62 -18.06 5.72
CA ARG A 111 -16.34 -19.11 4.99
C ARG A 111 -16.33 -18.89 3.49
N GLU A 112 -16.73 -17.71 3.03
CA GLU A 112 -16.80 -17.40 1.60
C GLU A 112 -15.40 -17.45 0.98
N TYR A 113 -14.44 -16.80 1.63
CA TYR A 113 -13.08 -16.72 1.12
C TYR A 113 -12.38 -18.09 1.12
N GLY A 114 -12.48 -18.83 2.23
CA GLY A 114 -11.90 -20.17 2.33
C GLY A 114 -12.47 -21.14 1.30
N THR A 115 -13.77 -21.04 0.99
CA THR A 115 -14.41 -21.82 -0.08
C THR A 115 -13.78 -21.51 -1.43
N GLN A 116 -13.69 -20.21 -1.78
CA GLN A 116 -13.07 -19.77 -3.04
C GLN A 116 -11.63 -20.26 -3.18
N ILE A 117 -10.82 -20.16 -2.13
CA ILE A 117 -9.42 -20.61 -2.16
C ILE A 117 -9.32 -22.13 -2.31
N LEU A 118 -10.15 -22.91 -1.61
CA LEU A 118 -10.12 -24.37 -1.71
C LEU A 118 -10.60 -24.87 -3.07
N GLU A 119 -11.56 -24.19 -3.70
CA GLU A 119 -12.00 -24.46 -5.08
C GLU A 119 -10.90 -24.12 -6.09
N ASN A 120 -10.29 -22.94 -5.99
CA ASN A 120 -9.22 -22.52 -6.90
C ASN A 120 -7.98 -23.43 -6.82
N THR A 121 -7.68 -23.94 -5.63
CA THR A 121 -6.51 -24.80 -5.40
C THR A 121 -6.78 -26.29 -5.61
N GLN A 122 -8.02 -26.69 -5.97
CA GLN A 122 -8.40 -28.09 -6.10
C GLN A 122 -7.61 -28.83 -7.19
N ASN A 123 -7.25 -28.14 -8.29
CA ASN A 123 -6.57 -28.75 -9.44
C ASN A 123 -5.17 -29.29 -9.10
N TYR A 124 -4.57 -28.83 -8.01
CA TYR A 124 -3.25 -29.26 -7.55
C TYR A 124 -3.32 -30.39 -6.52
N ARG A 125 -4.52 -30.86 -6.15
CA ARG A 125 -4.72 -31.91 -5.15
C ARG A 125 -5.46 -33.09 -5.76
N ASN A 126 -5.17 -34.30 -5.26
CA ASN A 126 -6.01 -35.45 -5.58
C ASN A 126 -7.38 -35.34 -4.86
N ALA A 127 -8.38 -36.07 -5.35
CA ALA A 127 -9.74 -36.02 -4.82
C ALA A 127 -9.85 -36.40 -3.34
N PHE A 128 -9.03 -37.36 -2.88
CA PHE A 128 -9.02 -37.79 -1.48
C PHE A 128 -8.54 -36.68 -0.54
N THR A 129 -7.39 -36.08 -0.86
CA THR A 129 -6.82 -34.95 -0.12
C THR A 129 -7.75 -33.74 -0.15
N GLN A 130 -8.36 -33.44 -1.30
CA GLN A 130 -9.33 -32.34 -1.39
C GLN A 130 -10.54 -32.57 -0.46
N LYS A 131 -11.06 -33.80 -0.41
CA LYS A 131 -12.16 -34.15 0.51
C LYS A 131 -11.74 -34.00 1.98
N GLU A 132 -10.51 -34.38 2.32
CA GLU A 132 -9.97 -34.23 3.66
C GLU A 132 -9.82 -32.74 4.05
N GLU A 133 -9.32 -31.90 3.16
CA GLU A 133 -9.19 -30.46 3.37
C GLU A 133 -10.56 -29.77 3.52
N LEU A 134 -11.54 -30.13 2.69
CA LEU A 134 -12.91 -29.61 2.84
C LEU A 134 -13.54 -30.03 4.16
N SER A 135 -13.27 -31.25 4.64
CA SER A 135 -13.73 -31.70 5.95
C SER A 135 -13.14 -30.87 7.09
N LYS A 136 -11.82 -30.63 7.06
CA LYS A 136 -11.14 -29.78 8.05
C LYS A 136 -11.67 -28.35 8.02
N PHE A 137 -11.85 -27.80 6.81
CA PHE A 137 -12.38 -26.46 6.61
C PHE A 137 -13.78 -26.30 7.19
N ARG A 138 -14.68 -27.27 7.00
CA ARG A 138 -16.02 -27.25 7.60
C ARG A 138 -15.97 -27.12 9.13
N THR A 139 -15.12 -27.89 9.81
CA THR A 139 -14.95 -27.77 11.27
C THR A 139 -14.40 -26.41 11.66
N LEU A 140 -13.46 -25.85 10.88
CA LEU A 140 -12.95 -24.49 11.15
C LEU A 140 -14.06 -23.44 10.98
N CYS A 141 -14.94 -23.60 10.00
CA CYS A 141 -16.08 -22.70 9.80
C CYS A 141 -17.10 -22.72 10.94
N GLU A 142 -17.14 -23.73 11.80
CA GLU A 142 -17.97 -23.72 13.02
C GLU A 142 -17.52 -22.65 14.01
N THR A 143 -16.23 -22.30 14.00
CA THR A 143 -15.67 -21.25 14.88
C THR A 143 -15.43 -19.95 14.15
N PHE A 144 -14.84 -20.01 12.96
CA PHE A 144 -14.36 -18.84 12.22
C PHE A 144 -15.27 -18.41 11.08
N GLY A 145 -16.24 -19.23 10.69
CA GLY A 145 -16.92 -19.12 9.40
C GLY A 145 -17.52 -17.75 9.13
N ASP A 146 -18.15 -17.16 10.14
CA ASP A 146 -18.91 -15.92 9.99
C ASP A 146 -18.10 -14.68 10.41
N MET A 147 -16.84 -14.88 10.83
CA MET A 147 -15.92 -13.77 11.11
C MET A 147 -15.35 -13.21 9.81
N ALA A 148 -15.18 -11.89 9.76
CA ALA A 148 -14.44 -11.26 8.68
C ALA A 148 -12.96 -11.64 8.77
N LEU A 149 -12.28 -11.76 7.62
CA LEU A 149 -10.88 -12.20 7.58
C LEU A 149 -9.94 -11.32 8.40
N ASN A 150 -10.16 -10.00 8.37
CA ASN A 150 -9.39 -9.00 9.10
C ASN A 150 -9.62 -9.05 10.63
N GLU A 151 -10.72 -9.64 11.08
CA GLU A 151 -11.04 -9.82 12.49
C GLU A 151 -10.37 -11.07 13.09
N ILE A 152 -9.95 -12.02 12.27
CA ILE A 152 -9.32 -13.25 12.75
C ILE A 152 -7.87 -12.98 13.18
N LYS A 153 -7.70 -12.73 14.48
CA LYS A 153 -6.40 -12.51 15.12
C LYS A 153 -5.76 -13.83 15.58
N ALA A 154 -4.45 -13.80 15.79
CA ALA A 154 -3.70 -14.93 16.36
C ALA A 154 -4.26 -15.40 17.72
N SER A 155 -4.80 -14.47 18.52
CA SER A 155 -5.46 -14.78 19.80
C SER A 155 -6.71 -15.65 19.63
N HIS A 156 -7.50 -15.45 18.58
CA HIS A 156 -8.67 -16.28 18.27
C HIS A 156 -8.25 -17.71 17.92
N ILE A 157 -7.19 -17.85 17.12
CA ILE A 157 -6.63 -19.16 16.75
C ILE A 157 -6.10 -19.89 17.99
N LEU A 158 -5.35 -19.20 18.86
CA LEU A 158 -4.83 -19.79 20.10
C LEU A 158 -5.95 -20.21 21.05
N LYS A 159 -6.98 -19.37 21.22
CA LYS A 159 -8.16 -19.68 22.04
C LYS A 159 -8.89 -20.92 21.49
N TRP A 160 -9.09 -21.00 20.18
CA TRP A 160 -9.68 -22.18 19.54
C TRP A 160 -8.83 -23.43 19.79
N GLN A 161 -7.51 -23.38 19.58
CA GLN A 161 -6.60 -24.52 19.82
C GLN A 161 -6.74 -25.07 21.24
N ASN A 162 -6.73 -24.19 22.24
CA ASN A 162 -6.84 -24.57 23.64
C ASN A 162 -8.21 -25.16 23.99
N ASN A 163 -9.27 -24.78 23.28
CA ASN A 163 -10.64 -25.20 23.58
C ASN A 163 -11.09 -26.47 22.83
N THR A 164 -10.40 -26.87 21.75
CA THR A 164 -10.90 -27.96 20.88
C THR A 164 -10.81 -29.37 21.47
N ASN A 165 -10.07 -29.58 22.55
CA ASN A 165 -9.78 -30.92 23.12
C ASN A 165 -9.28 -31.94 22.07
N LYS A 166 -8.62 -31.49 21.00
CA LYS A 166 -8.08 -32.35 19.94
C LYS A 166 -6.62 -32.69 20.21
N ALA A 167 -6.18 -33.84 19.70
CA ALA A 167 -4.78 -34.24 19.77
C ALA A 167 -3.88 -33.20 19.05
N PRO A 168 -2.63 -32.97 19.52
CA PRO A 168 -1.73 -31.98 18.93
C PRO A 168 -1.49 -32.17 17.42
N LYS A 169 -1.38 -33.43 16.98
CA LYS A 169 -1.22 -33.75 15.56
C LYS A 169 -2.43 -33.33 14.72
N THR A 170 -3.64 -33.52 15.25
CA THR A 170 -4.88 -33.10 14.62
C THR A 170 -4.93 -31.57 14.51
N ILE A 171 -4.59 -30.84 15.58
CA ILE A 171 -4.51 -29.37 15.56
C ILE A 171 -3.52 -28.89 14.49
N LEU A 172 -2.36 -29.54 14.38
CA LEU A 172 -1.36 -29.22 13.35
C LEU A 172 -1.93 -29.36 11.93
N ASN A 173 -2.73 -30.40 11.68
CA ASN A 173 -3.36 -30.60 10.37
C ASN A 173 -4.36 -29.47 10.05
N TYR A 174 -5.19 -29.07 11.02
CA TYR A 174 -6.10 -27.92 10.85
C TYR A 174 -5.34 -26.60 10.62
N ARG A 175 -4.21 -26.39 11.31
CA ARG A 175 -3.33 -25.23 11.05
C ARG A 175 -2.79 -25.24 9.62
N GLY A 176 -2.54 -26.42 9.05
CA GLY A 176 -2.19 -26.56 7.64
C GLY A 176 -3.25 -25.95 6.72
N THR A 177 -4.52 -26.29 6.94
CA THR A 177 -5.65 -25.73 6.18
C THR A 177 -5.78 -24.21 6.38
N LEU A 178 -5.67 -23.71 7.62
CA LEU A 178 -5.67 -22.26 7.89
C LEU A 178 -4.52 -21.55 7.14
N ASN A 179 -3.32 -22.13 7.15
CA ASN A 179 -2.16 -21.55 6.47
C ASN A 179 -2.37 -21.49 4.96
N ILE A 180 -3.00 -22.50 4.36
CA ILE A 180 -3.36 -22.46 2.93
C ILE A 180 -4.27 -21.27 2.67
N ILE A 181 -5.34 -21.09 3.46
CA ILE A 181 -6.32 -20.02 3.26
C ILE A 181 -5.65 -18.64 3.44
N PHE A 182 -4.95 -18.41 4.54
CA PHE A 182 -4.34 -17.11 4.83
C PHE A 182 -3.14 -16.78 3.94
N LYS A 183 -2.42 -17.77 3.42
CA LYS A 183 -1.32 -17.53 2.47
C LYS A 183 -1.78 -16.77 1.22
N TYR A 184 -2.99 -17.04 0.75
CA TYR A 184 -3.56 -16.32 -0.40
C TYR A 184 -4.21 -14.98 -0.01
N ALA A 185 -4.61 -14.82 1.26
CA ALA A 185 -5.21 -13.58 1.77
C ALA A 185 -4.23 -12.41 1.74
N VAL A 186 -2.92 -12.68 1.92
CA VAL A 186 -1.84 -11.68 1.82
C VAL A 186 -1.76 -11.06 0.42
N TYR A 187 -2.27 -11.74 -0.62
CA TYR A 187 -2.21 -11.28 -2.01
C TYR A 187 -3.58 -10.84 -2.54
N ALA A 188 -4.62 -10.81 -1.71
CA ALA A 188 -5.91 -10.26 -2.10
C ALA A 188 -5.75 -8.74 -2.30
N PRO A 189 -6.08 -8.20 -3.49
CA PRO A 189 -5.91 -6.78 -3.81
C PRO A 189 -6.87 -5.85 -3.08
#